data_AF-A0A1W5ZT65-F1
#
_entry.id   AF-A0A1W5ZT65-F1
#
_cell.length_a   1.000
_cell.length_b   1.000
_cell.length_c   1.000
_cell.angle_alpha   90.00
_cell.angle_beta   90.00
_cell.angle_gamma   90.00
#
_symmetry.space_group_name_H-M   'P 1'
#
loop_
_entity.id
_entity.type
_entity.pdbx_description
1 polymer ?
#
loop_
_entity_poly.entity_id
_entity_poly.type
_entity_poly.pdbx_seq_one_letter_code
_entity_poly.pdbx_strand_id
1 'polypeptide(L)'
;MAQITRLFLDQDELSIFGRYSVRLDQTIVIEPVRQLTETTFKRIMDTKPTISNIRIKNPDVKPFLEYPGPYTFKRVHGVLVFTRSVS
;
A
#
# COMPACT_ATOMS: atom_id res chain seq x y z
N MET A 1 -3.17 -2.37 14.74
CA MET A 1 -2.92 -1.80 13.41
C MET A 1 -2.69 -0.30 13.54
N ALA A 2 -1.76 0.25 12.77
CA ALA A 2 -1.35 1.65 12.84
C ALA A 2 -2.13 2.51 11.81
N GLN A 3 -2.14 3.83 11.97
CA GLN A 3 -2.87 4.74 11.08
C GLN A 3 -2.10 5.05 9.80
N ILE A 4 -2.82 5.20 8.68
CA ILE A 4 -2.28 5.71 7.41
C ILE A 4 -3.14 6.87 6.91
N THR A 5 -2.47 7.90 6.39
CA THR A 5 -3.12 9.05 5.73
C THR A 5 -2.72 9.19 4.26
N ARG A 6 -1.56 8.65 3.87
CA ARG A 6 -1.09 8.61 2.47
C ARG A 6 -0.27 7.36 2.21
N LEU A 7 -0.43 6.80 1.02
CA LEU A 7 0.33 5.68 0.50
C LEU A 7 1.07 6.12 -0.75
N PHE A 8 2.36 5.83 -0.83
CA PHE A 8 3.15 6.05 -2.03
C PHE A 8 3.56 4.71 -2.60
N LEU A 9 3.26 4.51 -3.89
CA LEU A 9 3.67 3.35 -4.67
C LEU A 9 4.69 3.86 -5.70
N ASP A 10 5.96 3.65 -5.41
CA ASP A 10 7.07 4.31 -6.12
C ASP A 10 6.95 5.84 -6.04
N GLN A 11 6.70 6.49 -7.17
CA GLN A 11 6.50 7.94 -7.28
C GLN A 11 5.01 8.35 -7.21
N ASP A 12 4.08 7.40 -7.31
CA ASP A 12 2.66 7.70 -7.29
C ASP A 12 2.15 7.88 -5.87
N GLU A 13 1.43 8.97 -5.63
CA GLU A 13 0.75 9.23 -4.36
C GLU A 13 -0.73 8.83 -4.43
N LEU A 14 -1.18 8.14 -3.38
CA LEU A 14 -2.57 7.80 -3.13
C LEU A 14 -2.99 8.36 -1.76
N SER A 15 -3.94 9.30 -1.80
CA SER A 15 -4.64 9.77 -0.61
C SER A 15 -5.54 8.65 -0.08
N ILE A 16 -5.10 8.00 1.00
CA ILE A 16 -5.80 6.86 1.60
C ILE A 16 -5.80 7.02 3.12
N PHE A 17 -7.01 7.11 3.68
CA PHE A 17 -7.22 7.12 5.12
C PHE A 17 -7.61 5.73 5.57
N GLY A 18 -6.97 5.20 6.61
CA GLY A 18 -7.21 3.83 7.00
C GLY A 18 -6.31 3.33 8.12
N ARG A 19 -6.28 2.01 8.21
CA ARG A 19 -5.35 1.27 9.05
C ARG A 19 -4.39 0.47 8.19
N TYR A 20 -3.20 0.22 8.71
CA TYR A 20 -2.27 -0.72 8.08
C TYR A 20 -1.63 -1.63 9.12
N SER A 21 -1.13 -2.76 8.63
CA SER A 21 -0.23 -3.65 9.35
C SER A 21 0.83 -4.16 8.40
N VAL A 22 2.04 -4.33 8.92
CA VAL A 22 3.11 -5.04 8.22
C VAL A 22 3.38 -6.32 8.99
N ARG A 23 3.37 -7.44 8.27
CA ARG A 23 3.63 -8.78 8.82
C ARG A 23 5.13 -9.07 8.82
N LEU A 24 5.53 -10.15 9.49
CA LEU A 24 6.95 -10.56 9.59
C LEU A 24 7.56 -10.92 8.22
N ASP A 25 6.75 -11.47 7.32
CA ASP A 25 7.11 -11.75 5.92
C ASP A 25 7.14 -10.50 5.03
N GLN A 26 6.99 -9.32 5.63
CA GLN A 26 6.88 -8.02 4.98
C GLN A 26 5.63 -7.84 4.11
N THR A 27 4.64 -8.71 4.23
CA THR A 27 3.33 -8.45 3.63
C THR A 27 2.72 -7.20 4.28
N ILE A 28 2.38 -6.21 3.46
CA ILE A 28 1.74 -4.97 3.90
C ILE A 28 0.24 -5.08 3.60
N VAL A 29 -0.57 -4.88 4.62
CA VAL A 29 -2.03 -4.89 4.52
C VAL A 29 -2.53 -3.49 4.86
N ILE A 30 -3.36 -2.92 4.00
CA ILE A 30 -3.98 -1.61 4.21
C ILE A 30 -5.50 -1.76 4.11
N GLU A 31 -6.18 -1.38 5.19
CA GLU A 31 -7.63 -1.33 5.32
C GLU A 31 -8.09 0.13 5.20
N PRO A 32 -8.51 0.57 4.01
CA PRO A 32 -9.00 1.93 3.85
C PRO A 32 -10.38 2.10 4.50
N VAL A 33 -10.63 3.29 5.08
CA VAL A 33 -11.95 3.70 5.56
C VAL A 33 -12.95 3.78 4.39
N ARG A 34 -12.48 4.19 3.21
CA ARG A 34 -13.26 4.21 1.97
C ARG A 34 -12.52 3.42 0.91
N GLN A 35 -13.18 2.42 0.36
CA GLN A 35 -12.59 1.59 -0.69
C GLN A 35 -12.18 2.45 -1.90
N LEU A 36 -11.07 2.06 -2.54
CA LEU A 36 -10.70 2.64 -3.83
C LEU A 36 -11.79 2.34 -4.85
N THR A 37 -12.07 3.31 -5.73
CA THR A 37 -12.94 3.07 -6.88
C THR A 37 -12.33 1.97 -7.76
N GLU A 38 -13.18 1.22 -8.47
CA GLU A 38 -12.70 0.21 -9.43
C GLU A 38 -11.74 0.81 -10.45
N THR A 39 -12.01 2.03 -10.92
CA THR A 39 -11.17 2.72 -11.89
C THR A 39 -9.78 3.01 -11.33
N THR A 40 -9.68 3.51 -10.09
CA THR A 40 -8.38 3.76 -9.45
C THR A 40 -7.63 2.45 -9.19
N PHE A 41 -8.32 1.41 -8.72
CA PHE A 41 -7.71 0.11 -8.49
C PHE A 41 -7.15 -0.50 -9.76
N LYS A 42 -7.95 -0.57 -10.84
CA LYS A 42 -7.52 -1.09 -12.15
C LYS A 42 -6.33 -0.32 -12.69
N ARG A 43 -6.37 1.02 -12.64
CA ARG A 43 -5.24 1.86 -13.07
C ARG A 43 -3.93 1.48 -12.36
N ILE A 44 -3.97 1.24 -11.05
CA ILE A 44 -2.76 0.83 -10.31
C ILE A 44 -2.28 -0.55 -10.80
N MET A 45 -3.19 -1.52 -10.93
CA MET A 45 -2.85 -2.87 -11.42
C MET A 45 -2.21 -2.84 -12.81
N ASP A 46 -2.76 -2.04 -13.72
CA ASP A 46 -2.33 -1.99 -15.12
C ASP A 46 -1.01 -1.23 -15.30
N THR A 47 -0.78 -0.18 -14.50
CA THR A 47 0.41 0.66 -14.62
C THR A 47 1.58 0.20 -13.75
N LYS A 48 1.32 -0.62 -12.73
CA LYS A 48 2.31 -1.08 -11.75
C LYS A 48 2.15 -2.58 -11.49
N PRO A 49 2.51 -3.44 -12.46
CA PRO A 49 2.53 -4.88 -12.24
C PRO A 49 3.48 -5.28 -11.09
N THR A 50 4.51 -4.46 -10.87
CA THR A 50 5.44 -4.57 -9.75
C THR A 50 5.69 -3.18 -9.15
N ILE A 51 5.77 -3.10 -7.82
CA ILE A 51 6.04 -1.86 -7.07
C ILE A 51 7.41 -2.02 -6.41
N SER A 52 8.34 -1.12 -6.72
CA SER A 52 9.72 -1.21 -6.26
C SER A 52 9.90 -0.69 -4.83
N ASN A 53 9.06 0.26 -4.42
CA ASN A 53 9.09 0.82 -3.08
C ASN A 53 7.70 1.25 -2.60
N ILE A 54 7.37 0.90 -1.36
CA ILE A 54 6.15 1.36 -0.70
C ILE A 54 6.53 2.31 0.43
N ARG A 55 5.97 3.52 0.43
CA ARG A 55 6.10 4.46 1.56
C ARG A 55 4.74 4.75 2.18
N ILE A 56 4.69 4.75 3.50
CA ILE A 56 3.48 4.99 4.29
C ILE A 56 3.66 6.27 5.09
N LYS A 57 2.74 7.23 4.89
CA LYS A 57 2.58 8.35 5.82
C LYS A 57 1.68 7.92 6.97
N ASN A 58 2.30 7.75 8.12
CA ASN A 58 1.61 7.61 9.40
C ASN A 58 1.68 8.97 10.12
N PRO A 59 0.58 9.49 10.69
CA PRO A 59 0.55 10.79 11.37
C PRO A 59 1.44 10.84 12.62
N ASP A 60 1.62 9.70 13.29
CA ASP A 60 2.38 9.54 14.53
C ASP A 60 3.88 9.24 14.30
N VAL A 61 4.30 9.02 13.04
CA VAL A 61 5.68 8.64 12.69
C VAL A 61 6.25 9.59 11.63
N LYS A 62 7.47 10.12 11.86
CA LYS A 62 8.19 11.00 10.92
C LYS A 62 9.54 10.38 10.51
N PRO A 63 10.00 10.56 9.25
CA PRO A 63 9.35 11.29 8.15
C PRO A 63 8.28 10.46 7.43
N PHE A 64 8.60 9.23 7.05
CA PHE A 64 7.74 8.20 6.45
C PHE A 64 8.26 6.82 6.87
N LEU A 65 7.40 5.81 6.83
CA LEU A 65 7.85 4.41 6.85
C LEU A 65 8.11 3.96 5.42
N GLU A 66 9.22 3.26 5.20
CA GLU A 66 9.68 2.86 3.88
C GLU A 66 9.92 1.35 3.81
N TYR A 67 9.43 0.74 2.74
CA TYR A 67 9.45 -0.70 2.53
C TYR A 67 9.96 -0.99 1.12
N PRO A 68 11.26 -1.33 0.99
CA PRO A 68 11.84 -1.74 -0.28
C PRO A 68 11.20 -3.04 -0.79
N GLY A 69 10.87 -3.06 -2.08
CA GLY A 69 10.22 -4.16 -2.78
C GLY A 69 11.17 -5.26 -3.27
N PRO A 70 10.80 -5.98 -4.34
CA PRO A 70 9.58 -5.79 -5.16
C PRO A 70 8.29 -6.25 -4.45
N TYR A 71 7.18 -5.57 -4.70
CA TYR A 71 5.84 -5.94 -4.24
C TYR A 71 4.89 -6.20 -5.41
N THR A 72 4.01 -7.18 -5.22
CA THR A 72 2.81 -7.38 -6.03
C THR A 72 1.58 -6.89 -5.27
N PHE A 73 0.57 -6.46 -6.00
CA PHE A 73 -0.63 -5.83 -5.44
C PHE A 73 -1.88 -6.63 -5.76
N LYS A 74 -2.76 -6.78 -4.77
CA LYS A 74 -4.12 -7.30 -4.96
C LYS A 74 -5.09 -6.64 -4.00
N ARG A 75 -6.39 -6.76 -4.32
CA ARG A 75 -7.48 -6.34 -3.45
C ARG A 75 -8.33 -7.52 -3.05
N VAL A 76 -8.60 -7.65 -1.75
CA VAL A 76 -9.41 -8.74 -1.17
C VAL A 76 -10.47 -8.08 -0.29
N HIS A 77 -11.74 -8.18 -0.68
CA HIS A 77 -12.87 -7.58 0.05
C HIS A 77 -12.68 -6.09 0.44
N GLY A 78 -12.09 -5.30 -0.46
CA GLY A 78 -11.81 -3.87 -0.22
C GLY A 78 -10.50 -3.58 0.52
N VAL A 79 -9.84 -4.61 1.06
CA VAL A 79 -8.51 -4.52 1.68
C VAL A 79 -7.43 -4.59 0.61
N LEU A 80 -6.44 -3.72 0.71
CA LEU A 80 -5.27 -3.68 -0.16
C LEU A 80 -4.17 -4.56 0.43
N VAL A 81 -3.67 -5.51 -0.36
CA VAL A 81 -2.65 -6.45 0.08
C VAL A 81 -1.46 -6.34 -0.86
N PHE A 82 -0.31 -6.00 -0.29
CA PHE A 82 0.97 -5.94 -0.99
C PHE A 82 1.84 -7.09 -0.49
N THR A 83 2.13 -8.03 -1.39
CA THR A 83 2.95 -9.21 -1.06
C THR A 83 4.33 -8.98 -1.61
N ARG A 84 5.36 -9.13 -0.77
CA ARG A 84 6.73 -9.01 -1.23
C ARG A 84 7.04 -10.21 -2.12
N SER A 85 7.47 -9.96 -3.35
CA SER A 85 7.93 -11.02 -4.23
C SER A 85 9.36 -11.36 -3.80
N VAL A 86 9.56 -12.58 -3.32
CA VAL A 86 10.91 -13.14 -3.22
C VAL A 86 11.46 -13.28 -4.64
N SER A 87 12.59 -12.62 -4.87
CA SER A 87 13.40 -12.85 -6.07
C SER A 87 14.09 -14.20 -5.96
#